data_AF-A0A1S2H108-F1
#
_entry.id   AF-A0A1S2H108-F1
#
_cell.length_a   1.000
_cell.length_b   1.000
_cell.length_c   1.000
_cell.angle_alpha   90.00
_cell.angle_beta   90.00
_cell.angle_gamma   90.00
#
_symmetry.space_group_name_H-M   'P 1'
#
loop_
_entity.id
_entity.type
_entity.pdbx_description
1 polymer ?
#
loop_
_entity_poly.entity_id
_entity_poly.type
_entity_poly.pdbx_seq_one_letter_code
_entity_poly.pdbx_strand_id
1 'polypeptide(L)'
;MLNRLAGSVFRVGAAVERADVIARLLDAYLAKPDAGTGPEDAVTGRELRIVAGASTGGARRSFADRTATLELLALDRHEPASIAHAVAVARDDARRARDVVSTELWECLNVTRSRMPRKIASGREHEFLAWVRERSALAVGVVEGDASRDEVWEFFTLGRSLARCAATARLLASDLLDPESSRSWATALRACGVDEAFHREARPGAPASEAAAFLLLDGHCPRSMAFLTSRAEACLADVAPTLVPEGLAELREAGRALRTIPPDDAVEAARPAGRRLASVADRVARALDERVFAVATAR
;
A
#
# COMPACT_ATOMS: atom_id res chain seq x y z
N MET A 1 10.73 25.96 -4.82
CA MET A 1 9.66 25.42 -5.69
C MET A 1 9.82 23.92 -5.91
N LEU A 2 11.00 23.43 -6.32
CA LEU A 2 11.31 22.00 -6.52
C LEU A 2 10.89 21.09 -5.35
N ASN A 3 11.25 21.42 -4.11
CA ASN A 3 10.89 20.60 -2.94
C ASN A 3 9.37 20.44 -2.69
N ARG A 4 8.56 21.44 -3.03
CA ARG A 4 7.10 21.39 -2.86
C ARG A 4 6.44 20.56 -3.98
N LEU A 5 6.98 20.66 -5.19
CA LEU A 5 6.54 19.85 -6.33
C LEU A 5 6.91 18.38 -6.09
N ALA A 6 8.14 18.10 -5.63
CA ALA A 6 8.60 16.78 -5.21
C ALA A 6 7.66 16.15 -4.16
N GLY A 7 7.31 16.88 -3.11
CA GLY A 7 6.36 16.39 -2.10
C GLY A 7 4.97 16.12 -2.65
N SER A 8 4.53 16.89 -3.64
CA SER A 8 3.24 16.66 -4.31
C SER A 8 3.30 15.37 -5.15
N VAL A 9 4.33 15.20 -5.97
CA VAL A 9 4.53 14.00 -6.80
C VAL A 9 4.69 12.73 -5.95
N PHE A 10 5.43 12.81 -4.85
CA PHE A 10 5.53 11.74 -3.85
C PHE A 10 4.15 11.34 -3.32
N ARG A 11 3.32 12.32 -2.94
CA ARG A 11 1.96 12.05 -2.45
C ARG A 11 1.04 11.49 -3.53
N VAL A 12 1.20 11.88 -4.79
CA VAL A 12 0.48 11.26 -5.92
C VAL A 12 0.81 9.77 -6.00
N GLY A 13 2.10 9.41 -6.04
CA GLY A 13 2.52 8.01 -6.09
C GLY A 13 2.00 7.20 -4.90
N ALA A 14 2.17 7.73 -3.68
CA ALA A 14 1.67 7.07 -2.47
C ALA A 14 0.15 6.90 -2.46
N ALA A 15 -0.60 7.86 -2.99
CA ALA A 15 -2.06 7.80 -3.04
C ALA A 15 -2.58 6.82 -4.10
N VAL A 16 -1.95 6.77 -5.29
CA VAL A 16 -2.27 5.77 -6.33
C VAL A 16 -2.05 4.35 -5.80
N GLU A 17 -0.95 4.14 -5.09
CA GLU A 17 -0.65 2.83 -4.50
C GLU A 17 -1.60 2.47 -3.36
N ARG A 18 -1.94 3.41 -2.47
CA ARG A 18 -2.95 3.18 -1.43
C ARG A 18 -4.28 2.75 -2.04
N ALA A 19 -4.75 3.40 -3.10
CA ALA A 19 -6.00 3.02 -3.76
C ALA A 19 -5.95 1.56 -4.27
N ASP A 20 -4.85 1.14 -4.90
CA ASP A 20 -4.68 -0.26 -5.35
C ASP A 20 -4.66 -1.25 -4.18
N VAL A 21 -3.86 -0.98 -3.16
CA VAL A 21 -3.68 -1.92 -2.03
C VAL A 21 -4.98 -2.06 -1.22
N ILE A 22 -5.68 -0.97 -0.91
CA ILE A 22 -6.97 -1.04 -0.22
C ILE A 22 -8.00 -1.77 -1.07
N ALA A 23 -8.02 -1.53 -2.39
CA ALA A 23 -8.94 -2.23 -3.26
C ALA A 23 -8.71 -3.75 -3.24
N ARG A 24 -7.45 -4.20 -3.22
CA ARG A 24 -7.12 -5.63 -3.12
C ARG A 24 -7.45 -6.23 -1.76
N LEU A 25 -7.20 -5.51 -0.67
CA LEU A 25 -7.55 -5.94 0.68
C LEU A 25 -9.06 -6.15 0.81
N LEU A 26 -9.85 -5.15 0.41
CA LEU A 26 -11.31 -5.25 0.44
C LEU A 26 -11.82 -6.37 -0.47
N ASP A 27 -11.20 -6.58 -1.63
CA ASP A 27 -11.64 -7.62 -2.56
C ASP A 27 -11.36 -9.04 -2.04
N ALA A 28 -10.16 -9.24 -1.46
CA ALA A 28 -9.75 -10.52 -0.92
C ALA A 28 -10.53 -10.93 0.34
N TYR A 29 -10.84 -9.98 1.22
CA TYR A 29 -11.49 -10.25 2.51
C TYR A 29 -13.01 -9.99 2.50
N LEU A 30 -13.49 -8.96 1.78
CA LEU A 30 -14.86 -8.44 1.91
C LEU A 30 -15.76 -8.56 0.66
N ALA A 31 -15.23 -8.79 -0.54
CA ALA A 31 -16.06 -8.83 -1.75
C ALA A 31 -16.59 -10.22 -2.12
N LYS A 32 -16.04 -11.32 -1.56
CA LYS A 32 -16.48 -12.68 -1.90
C LYS A 32 -17.74 -13.11 -1.11
N PRO A 33 -18.73 -13.77 -1.74
CA PRO A 33 -19.99 -14.17 -1.10
C PRO A 33 -19.88 -15.24 0.00
N ASP A 34 -18.80 -16.03 0.01
CA ASP A 34 -18.65 -17.21 0.89
C ASP A 34 -18.24 -16.88 2.34
N ALA A 35 -18.15 -15.60 2.70
CA ALA A 35 -17.94 -15.18 4.09
C ALA A 35 -19.30 -15.11 4.79
N GLY A 36 -19.65 -16.16 5.54
CA GLY A 36 -20.83 -16.16 6.40
C GLY A 36 -20.81 -14.98 7.38
N THR A 37 -21.99 -14.42 7.67
CA THR A 37 -22.14 -13.33 8.64
C THR A 37 -21.93 -13.83 10.06
N GLY A 38 -20.89 -13.32 10.74
CA GLY A 38 -20.54 -13.74 12.10
C GLY A 38 -19.65 -12.75 12.86
N PRO A 39 -19.35 -13.01 14.14
CA PRO A 39 -18.44 -12.18 14.96
C PRO A 39 -17.02 -12.05 14.36
N GLU A 40 -16.63 -12.99 13.49
CA GLU A 40 -15.39 -12.96 12.71
C GLU A 40 -15.31 -11.78 11.73
N ASP A 41 -16.45 -11.26 11.24
CA ASP A 41 -16.50 -10.10 10.33
C ASP A 41 -16.10 -8.80 11.04
N ALA A 42 -16.48 -8.63 12.31
CA ALA A 42 -16.15 -7.43 13.07
C ALA A 42 -14.64 -7.37 13.38
N VAL A 43 -14.03 -8.52 13.69
CA VAL A 43 -12.57 -8.64 13.87
C VAL A 43 -11.86 -8.36 12.54
N THR A 44 -12.30 -9.01 11.46
CA THR A 44 -11.75 -8.78 10.11
C THR A 44 -11.84 -7.31 9.71
N GLY A 45 -13.00 -6.68 9.92
CA GLY A 45 -13.20 -5.26 9.60
C GLY A 45 -12.34 -4.31 10.45
N ARG A 46 -12.10 -4.65 11.73
CA ARG A 46 -11.14 -3.94 12.58
C ARG A 46 -9.71 -4.07 12.06
N GLU A 47 -9.27 -5.29 11.77
CA GLU A 47 -7.91 -5.52 11.29
C GLU A 47 -7.68 -4.86 9.92
N LEU A 48 -8.64 -4.94 9.00
CA LEU A 48 -8.55 -4.25 7.70
C LEU A 48 -8.38 -2.74 7.87
N ARG A 49 -9.07 -2.12 8.82
CA ARG A 49 -8.89 -0.69 9.14
C ARG A 49 -7.50 -0.40 9.70
N ILE A 50 -6.95 -1.27 10.54
CA ILE A 50 -5.58 -1.15 11.06
C ILE A 50 -4.56 -1.28 9.93
N VAL A 51 -4.71 -2.29 9.06
CA VAL A 51 -3.84 -2.51 7.90
C VAL A 51 -3.90 -1.33 6.93
N ALA A 52 -5.09 -0.77 6.72
CA ALA A 52 -5.31 0.42 5.91
C ALA A 52 -4.71 1.71 6.51
N GLY A 53 -4.37 1.71 7.80
CA GLY A 53 -3.89 2.90 8.52
C GLY A 53 -5.00 3.86 8.95
N ALA A 54 -6.25 3.38 9.06
CA ALA A 54 -7.38 4.17 9.50
C ALA A 54 -7.29 4.51 11.00
N SER A 55 -7.75 5.69 11.38
CA SER A 55 -7.77 6.11 12.79
C SER A 55 -8.80 5.31 13.59
N THR A 56 -8.36 4.66 14.67
CA THR A 56 -9.22 3.81 15.53
C THR A 56 -10.03 4.59 16.58
N GLY A 57 -9.82 5.91 16.70
CA GLY A 57 -10.26 6.75 17.83
C GLY A 57 -11.75 7.14 17.91
N GLY A 58 -12.66 6.46 17.19
CA GLY A 58 -14.10 6.79 17.24
C GLY A 58 -14.95 5.64 17.74
N ALA A 59 -15.67 5.82 18.86
CA ALA A 59 -16.62 4.83 19.42
C ALA A 59 -17.77 4.45 18.46
N ARG A 60 -18.07 5.29 17.45
CA ARG A 60 -19.03 4.98 16.37
C ARG A 60 -18.49 4.07 15.27
N ARG A 61 -17.17 3.81 15.24
CA ARG A 61 -16.48 3.07 14.17
C ARG A 61 -15.92 1.73 14.64
N SER A 62 -16.04 1.40 15.93
CA SER A 62 -15.48 0.17 16.51
C SER A 62 -16.29 -1.10 16.20
N PHE A 63 -17.55 -0.97 15.79
CA PHE A 63 -18.47 -2.08 15.50
C PHE A 63 -18.98 -2.07 14.05
N ALA A 64 -18.16 -1.65 13.11
CA ALA A 64 -18.53 -1.69 11.70
C ALA A 64 -18.63 -3.16 11.25
N ASP A 65 -19.79 -3.56 10.73
CA ASP A 65 -19.94 -4.82 10.02
C ASP A 65 -19.16 -4.80 8.69
N ARG A 66 -19.21 -5.91 7.95
CA ARG A 66 -18.56 -6.07 6.63
C ARG A 66 -18.90 -4.91 5.69
N THR A 67 -20.18 -4.57 5.56
CA THR A 67 -20.68 -3.53 4.66
C THR A 67 -20.19 -2.15 5.09
N ALA A 68 -20.30 -1.83 6.38
CA ALA A 68 -19.85 -0.55 6.92
C ALA A 68 -18.33 -0.38 6.79
N THR A 69 -17.54 -1.44 6.98
CA THR A 69 -16.09 -1.40 6.76
C THR A 69 -15.76 -1.14 5.29
N LEU A 70 -16.45 -1.83 4.38
CA LEU A 70 -16.28 -1.63 2.95
C LEU A 70 -16.64 -0.20 2.54
N GLU A 71 -17.80 0.32 2.95
CA GLU A 71 -18.22 1.69 2.62
C GLU A 71 -17.25 2.73 3.19
N LEU A 72 -16.77 2.54 4.42
CA LEU A 72 -15.79 3.42 5.06
C LEU A 72 -14.47 3.46 4.27
N LEU A 73 -13.89 2.29 3.98
CA LEU A 73 -12.59 2.21 3.31
C LEU A 73 -12.68 2.42 1.79
N ALA A 74 -13.84 2.27 1.17
CA ALA A 74 -14.01 2.51 -0.26
C ALA A 74 -14.46 3.94 -0.59
N LEU A 75 -15.48 4.46 0.10
CA LEU A 75 -16.24 5.63 -0.35
C LEU A 75 -16.14 6.85 0.58
N ASP A 76 -15.75 6.70 1.85
CA ASP A 76 -15.69 7.82 2.78
C ASP A 76 -14.50 8.75 2.49
N ARG A 77 -14.76 9.86 1.81
CA ARG A 77 -13.76 10.91 1.49
C ARG A 77 -13.12 11.57 2.72
N HIS A 78 -13.73 11.43 3.91
CA HIS A 78 -13.23 11.99 5.16
C HIS A 78 -12.36 11.00 5.95
N GLU A 79 -12.31 9.74 5.53
CA GLU A 79 -11.40 8.74 6.08
C GLU A 79 -10.09 8.75 5.27
N PRO A 80 -8.95 9.19 5.85
CA PRO A 80 -7.68 9.28 5.12
C PRO A 80 -7.18 7.95 4.54
N ALA A 81 -7.58 6.84 5.14
CA ALA A 81 -7.26 5.49 4.69
C ALA A 81 -8.14 5.00 3.52
N SER A 82 -9.16 5.75 3.10
CA SER A 82 -10.09 5.29 2.07
C SER A 82 -9.59 5.47 0.65
N ILE A 83 -10.12 4.66 -0.27
CA ILE A 83 -9.91 4.80 -1.72
C ILE A 83 -10.37 6.17 -2.21
N ALA A 84 -11.58 6.60 -1.83
CA ALA A 84 -12.12 7.90 -2.25
C ALA A 84 -11.23 9.07 -1.81
N HIS A 85 -10.65 9.01 -0.60
CA HIS A 85 -9.70 10.00 -0.12
C HIS A 85 -8.39 9.94 -0.91
N ALA A 86 -7.83 8.75 -1.12
CA ALA A 86 -6.60 8.57 -1.89
C ALA A 86 -6.74 9.09 -3.33
N VAL A 87 -7.85 8.82 -4.01
CA VAL A 87 -8.14 9.35 -5.35
C VAL A 87 -8.22 10.89 -5.35
N ALA A 88 -8.79 11.49 -4.30
CA ALA A 88 -8.82 12.94 -4.15
C ALA A 88 -7.42 13.53 -3.96
N VAL A 89 -6.60 12.94 -3.08
CA VAL A 89 -5.20 13.35 -2.85
C VAL A 89 -4.39 13.27 -4.15
N ALA A 90 -4.43 12.13 -4.85
CA ALA A 90 -3.70 11.94 -6.10
C ALA A 90 -4.05 13.03 -7.13
N ARG A 91 -5.34 13.32 -7.31
CA ARG A 91 -5.78 14.37 -8.23
C ARG A 91 -5.35 15.76 -7.76
N ASP A 92 -5.56 16.11 -6.49
CA ASP A 92 -5.30 17.46 -6.01
C ASP A 92 -3.80 17.80 -5.92
N ASP A 93 -2.94 16.83 -5.58
CA ASP A 93 -1.49 17.00 -5.63
C ASP A 93 -0.96 17.01 -7.07
N ALA A 94 -1.52 16.23 -7.99
CA ALA A 94 -1.19 16.32 -9.41
C ALA A 94 -1.53 17.71 -9.98
N ARG A 95 -2.64 18.32 -9.54
CA ARG A 95 -2.97 19.72 -9.90
C ARG A 95 -1.94 20.70 -9.39
N ARG A 96 -1.46 20.52 -8.15
CA ARG A 96 -0.44 21.39 -7.54
C ARG A 96 0.91 21.25 -8.23
N ALA A 97 1.20 20.07 -8.77
CA ALA A 97 2.42 19.76 -9.50
C ALA A 97 2.26 19.79 -11.02
N ARG A 98 1.29 20.56 -11.55
CA ARG A 98 0.93 20.51 -12.97
C ARG A 98 2.08 20.87 -13.91
N ASP A 99 3.05 21.64 -13.43
CA ASP A 99 4.24 22.06 -14.17
C ASP A 99 5.23 20.91 -14.43
N VAL A 100 5.18 19.85 -13.61
CA VAL A 100 6.09 18.68 -13.71
C VAL A 100 5.34 17.37 -13.95
N VAL A 101 4.04 17.32 -13.69
CA VAL A 101 3.17 16.19 -13.99
C VAL A 101 2.69 16.29 -15.43
N SER A 102 2.85 15.20 -16.18
CA SER A 102 2.40 15.16 -17.57
C SER A 102 0.89 15.32 -17.72
N THR A 103 0.49 15.79 -18.90
CA THR A 103 -0.93 15.98 -19.24
C THR A 103 -1.70 14.66 -19.15
N GLU A 104 -1.10 13.56 -19.60
CA GLU A 104 -1.73 12.26 -19.58
C GLU A 104 -1.97 11.75 -18.15
N LEU A 105 -0.99 11.91 -17.24
CA LEU A 105 -1.18 11.54 -15.84
C LEU A 105 -2.25 12.40 -15.19
N TRP A 106 -2.23 13.71 -15.43
CA TRP A 106 -3.24 14.64 -14.94
C TRP A 106 -4.66 14.22 -15.38
N GLU A 107 -4.85 13.95 -16.66
CA GLU A 107 -6.14 13.53 -17.21
C GLU A 107 -6.58 12.18 -16.65
N CYS A 108 -5.66 11.22 -16.55
CA CYS A 108 -5.90 9.91 -15.97
C CYS A 108 -6.48 10.04 -14.54
N LEU A 109 -5.83 10.85 -13.69
CA LEU A 109 -6.26 11.08 -12.31
C LEU A 109 -7.56 11.90 -12.22
N ASN A 110 -7.73 12.90 -13.09
CA ASN A 110 -8.93 13.73 -13.12
C ASN A 110 -10.17 12.92 -13.55
N VAL A 111 -10.04 12.03 -14.54
CA VAL A 111 -11.11 11.10 -14.94
C VAL A 111 -11.41 10.08 -13.85
N THR A 112 -10.39 9.52 -13.19
CA THR A 112 -10.61 8.61 -12.06
C THR A 112 -11.42 9.31 -10.96
N ARG A 113 -11.05 10.55 -10.61
CA ARG A 113 -11.75 11.32 -9.57
C ARG A 113 -13.18 11.70 -9.94
N SER A 114 -13.46 11.99 -11.22
CA SER A 114 -14.80 12.36 -11.68
C SER A 114 -15.74 11.16 -11.77
N ARG A 115 -15.22 9.97 -12.07
CA ARG A 115 -15.99 8.72 -12.17
C ARG A 115 -16.18 7.99 -10.83
N MET A 116 -15.50 8.43 -9.78
CA MET A 116 -15.60 7.87 -8.44
C MET A 116 -17.07 7.89 -7.94
N PRO A 117 -17.73 6.73 -7.74
CA PRO A 117 -19.14 6.69 -7.34
C PRO A 117 -19.36 7.21 -5.92
N ARG A 118 -20.60 7.62 -5.62
CA ARG A 118 -21.04 7.94 -4.25
C ARG A 118 -21.61 6.74 -3.49
N LYS A 119 -21.98 5.69 -4.21
CA LYS A 119 -22.53 4.43 -3.68
C LYS A 119 -22.11 3.29 -4.58
N ILE A 120 -21.80 2.14 -3.99
CA ILE A 120 -21.58 0.88 -4.71
C ILE A 120 -22.92 0.13 -4.73
N ALA A 121 -23.34 -0.32 -5.90
CA ALA A 121 -24.53 -1.16 -6.01
C ALA A 121 -24.26 -2.51 -5.34
N SER A 122 -25.25 -3.03 -4.60
CA SER A 122 -25.12 -4.33 -3.93
C SER A 122 -24.77 -5.42 -4.94
N GLY A 123 -23.76 -6.24 -4.63
CA GLY A 123 -23.25 -7.28 -5.51
C GLY A 123 -22.30 -6.79 -6.60
N ARG A 124 -21.98 -5.49 -6.66
CA ARG A 124 -21.01 -4.89 -7.59
C ARG A 124 -19.74 -4.40 -6.90
N GLU A 125 -19.47 -4.87 -5.68
CA GLU A 125 -18.29 -4.53 -4.90
C GLU A 125 -17.01 -4.98 -5.62
N HIS A 126 -16.99 -6.22 -6.11
CA HIS A 126 -15.87 -6.74 -6.89
C HIS A 126 -15.59 -5.92 -8.15
N GLU A 127 -16.63 -5.55 -8.91
CA GLU A 127 -16.51 -4.73 -10.13
C GLU A 127 -15.92 -3.34 -9.81
N PHE A 128 -16.39 -2.70 -8.74
CA PHE A 128 -15.85 -1.43 -8.30
C PHE A 128 -14.38 -1.54 -7.88
N LEU A 129 -14.02 -2.56 -7.10
CA LEU A 129 -12.64 -2.75 -6.61
C LEU A 129 -11.69 -3.13 -7.76
N ALA A 130 -12.17 -3.90 -8.75
CA ALA A 130 -11.44 -4.17 -9.99
C ALA A 130 -11.19 -2.89 -10.78
N TRP A 131 -12.22 -2.05 -10.97
CA TRP A 131 -12.07 -0.74 -11.61
C TRP A 131 -11.02 0.13 -10.91
N VAL A 132 -11.01 0.20 -9.57
CA VAL A 132 -9.98 0.95 -8.83
C VAL A 132 -8.58 0.45 -9.16
N ARG A 133 -8.35 -0.87 -9.18
CA ARG A 133 -7.06 -1.47 -9.53
C ARG A 133 -6.64 -1.14 -10.97
N GLU A 134 -7.57 -1.19 -11.92
CA GLU A 134 -7.32 -0.80 -13.31
C GLU A 134 -6.91 0.67 -13.41
N ARG A 135 -7.59 1.57 -12.70
CA ARG A 135 -7.25 3.00 -12.67
C ARG A 135 -5.88 3.27 -12.05
N SER A 136 -5.54 2.57 -10.97
CA SER A 136 -4.20 2.67 -10.38
C SER A 136 -3.11 2.12 -11.30
N ALA A 137 -3.35 0.99 -11.96
CA ALA A 137 -2.44 0.41 -12.93
C ALA A 137 -2.21 1.34 -14.14
N LEU A 138 -3.27 1.97 -14.65
CA LEU A 138 -3.16 2.96 -15.72
C LEU A 138 -2.31 4.16 -15.30
N ALA A 139 -2.54 4.74 -14.11
CA ALA A 139 -1.76 5.87 -13.62
C ALA A 139 -0.27 5.52 -13.50
N VAL A 140 0.05 4.31 -13.04
CA VAL A 140 1.41 3.79 -13.04
C VAL A 140 1.97 3.65 -14.45
N GLY A 141 1.23 3.01 -15.36
CA GLY A 141 1.66 2.78 -16.73
C GLY A 141 1.97 4.07 -17.48
N VAL A 142 1.18 5.13 -17.26
CA VAL A 142 1.44 6.46 -17.82
C VAL A 142 2.78 7.01 -17.30
N VAL A 143 3.06 6.93 -16.00
CA VAL A 143 4.34 7.40 -15.46
C VAL A 143 5.52 6.59 -15.98
N GLU A 144 5.40 5.27 -16.07
CA GLU A 144 6.48 4.42 -16.59
C GLU A 144 6.73 4.59 -18.09
N GLY A 145 5.71 5.01 -18.86
CA GLY A 145 5.79 5.18 -20.31
C GLY A 145 6.20 6.58 -20.78
N ASP A 146 5.83 7.63 -20.02
CA ASP A 146 5.96 9.02 -20.45
C ASP A 146 7.02 9.81 -19.65
N ALA A 147 7.26 9.46 -18.39
CA ALA A 147 8.19 10.22 -17.57
C ALA A 147 9.66 9.90 -17.92
N SER A 148 10.45 10.96 -18.13
CA SER A 148 11.91 10.85 -18.01
C SER A 148 12.25 10.26 -16.64
N ARG A 149 13.28 9.41 -16.57
CA ARG A 149 13.76 8.81 -15.32
C ARG A 149 14.55 9.83 -14.49
N ASP A 150 13.87 10.91 -14.14
CA ASP A 150 14.36 12.04 -13.37
C ASP A 150 13.79 12.02 -11.94
N GLU A 151 14.03 13.08 -11.18
CA GLU A 151 13.56 13.21 -9.80
C GLU A 151 12.04 13.08 -9.66
N VAL A 152 11.24 13.45 -10.67
CA VAL A 152 9.78 13.30 -10.64
C VAL A 152 9.41 11.83 -10.61
N TRP A 153 10.03 11.03 -11.48
CA TRP A 153 9.83 9.58 -11.51
C TRP A 153 10.30 8.93 -10.21
N GLU A 154 11.44 9.36 -9.66
CA GLU A 154 11.96 8.81 -8.42
C GLU A 154 11.07 9.14 -7.21
N PHE A 155 10.61 10.39 -7.05
CA PHE A 155 9.70 10.74 -5.95
C PHE A 155 8.36 10.03 -6.06
N PHE A 156 7.79 9.92 -7.27
CA PHE A 156 6.57 9.15 -7.50
C PHE A 156 6.76 7.68 -7.10
N THR A 157 7.88 7.08 -7.52
CA THR A 157 8.17 5.67 -7.26
C THR A 157 8.50 5.41 -5.79
N LEU A 158 9.20 6.33 -5.12
CA LEU A 158 9.44 6.28 -3.68
C LEU A 158 8.13 6.32 -2.90
N GLY A 159 7.21 7.22 -3.27
CA GLY A 159 5.89 7.32 -2.65
C GLY A 159 5.09 6.02 -2.77
N ARG A 160 5.09 5.41 -3.95
CA ARG A 160 4.48 4.08 -4.16
C ARG A 160 5.16 3.00 -3.32
N SER A 161 6.48 2.93 -3.37
CA SER A 161 7.26 1.89 -2.69
C SER A 161 7.04 1.92 -1.18
N LEU A 162 7.08 3.11 -0.56
CA LEU A 162 6.80 3.26 0.87
C LEU A 162 5.35 2.96 1.24
N ALA A 163 4.37 3.40 0.45
CA ALA A 163 2.96 3.10 0.71
C ALA A 163 2.67 1.60 0.67
N ARG A 164 3.22 0.91 -0.35
CA ARG A 164 3.10 -0.54 -0.50
C ARG A 164 3.85 -1.29 0.60
N CYS A 165 5.07 -0.87 0.93
CA CYS A 165 5.86 -1.42 2.03
C CYS A 165 5.09 -1.33 3.35
N ALA A 166 4.57 -0.15 3.69
CA ALA A 166 3.83 0.06 4.92
C ALA A 166 2.57 -0.81 4.98
N ALA A 167 1.79 -0.89 3.89
CA ALA A 167 0.57 -1.70 3.87
C ALA A 167 0.85 -3.21 3.97
N THR A 168 1.84 -3.71 3.23
CA THR A 168 2.26 -5.13 3.29
C THR A 168 2.81 -5.47 4.67
N ALA A 169 3.64 -4.61 5.24
CA ALA A 169 4.19 -4.77 6.57
C ALA A 169 3.11 -4.79 7.66
N ARG A 170 2.07 -3.94 7.54
CA ARG A 170 0.92 -3.96 8.46
C ARG A 170 0.07 -5.22 8.29
N LEU A 171 -0.12 -5.70 7.06
CA LEU A 171 -0.81 -6.98 6.83
C LEU A 171 -0.06 -8.14 7.51
N LEU A 172 1.26 -8.22 7.32
CA LEU A 172 2.12 -9.21 7.97
C LEU A 172 2.10 -9.11 9.51
N ALA A 173 1.88 -7.91 10.04
CA ALA A 173 1.78 -7.66 11.48
C ALA A 173 0.38 -7.87 12.08
N SER A 174 -0.65 -8.01 11.25
CA SER A 174 -2.06 -8.04 11.65
C SER A 174 -2.50 -9.39 12.21
N ASP A 175 -3.68 -9.41 12.83
CA ASP A 175 -4.32 -10.65 13.28
C ASP A 175 -5.12 -11.34 12.16
N LEU A 176 -5.07 -10.85 10.92
CA LEU A 176 -5.64 -11.53 9.75
C LEU A 176 -4.82 -12.74 9.30
N LEU A 177 -3.58 -12.85 9.77
CA LEU A 177 -2.67 -13.95 9.48
C LEU A 177 -2.57 -14.86 10.69
N ASP A 178 -3.20 -16.03 10.55
CA ASP A 178 -3.05 -17.11 11.50
C ASP A 178 -1.83 -17.96 11.07
N PRO A 179 -0.78 -18.07 11.91
CA PRO A 179 0.44 -18.83 11.64
C PRO A 179 0.20 -20.26 11.14
N GLU A 180 -0.85 -20.93 11.63
CA GLU A 180 -1.15 -22.33 11.29
C GLU A 180 -2.10 -22.46 10.09
N SER A 181 -2.78 -21.38 9.71
CA SER A 181 -3.81 -21.41 8.67
C SER A 181 -3.26 -21.06 7.29
N SER A 182 -3.00 -22.09 6.49
CA SER A 182 -2.62 -21.93 5.08
C SER A 182 -3.66 -21.14 4.26
N ARG A 183 -4.94 -21.15 4.67
CA ARG A 183 -6.00 -20.34 4.06
C ARG A 183 -5.83 -18.84 4.32
N SER A 184 -5.38 -18.46 5.52
CA SER A 184 -5.14 -17.06 5.87
C SER A 184 -4.01 -16.49 5.01
N TRP A 185 -2.92 -17.25 4.85
CA TRP A 185 -1.78 -16.91 3.99
C TRP A 185 -2.13 -16.85 2.50
N ALA A 186 -2.94 -17.80 2.01
CA ALA A 186 -3.46 -17.73 0.64
C ALA A 186 -4.31 -16.46 0.41
N THR A 187 -5.07 -16.03 1.42
CA THR A 187 -5.87 -14.79 1.34
C THR A 187 -4.98 -13.55 1.32
N ALA A 188 -3.88 -13.55 2.10
CA ALA A 188 -2.88 -12.51 2.06
C ALA A 188 -2.14 -12.42 0.73
N LEU A 189 -1.78 -13.56 0.11
CA LEU A 189 -1.19 -13.58 -1.23
C LEU A 189 -2.11 -12.93 -2.27
N ARG A 190 -3.42 -13.21 -2.21
CA ARG A 190 -4.43 -12.53 -3.05
C ARG A 190 -4.55 -11.04 -2.75
N ALA A 191 -4.56 -10.65 -1.47
CA ALA A 191 -4.59 -9.25 -1.06
C ALA A 191 -3.35 -8.47 -1.51
N CYS A 192 -2.18 -9.11 -1.57
CA CYS A 192 -0.96 -8.55 -2.13
C CYS A 192 -0.94 -8.59 -3.67
N GLY A 193 -1.81 -9.38 -4.31
CA GLY A 193 -1.89 -9.54 -5.76
C GLY A 193 -0.82 -10.45 -6.35
N VAL A 194 -0.35 -11.45 -5.59
CA VAL A 194 0.76 -12.34 -5.98
C VAL A 194 0.44 -13.82 -5.88
N ASP A 195 -0.83 -14.16 -5.70
CA ASP A 195 -1.33 -15.54 -5.64
C ASP A 195 -0.87 -16.38 -6.85
N GLU A 196 -1.02 -15.86 -8.07
CA GLU A 196 -0.58 -16.55 -9.30
C GLU A 196 0.94 -16.68 -9.40
N ALA A 197 1.70 -15.67 -8.95
CA ALA A 197 3.15 -15.69 -8.97
C ALA A 197 3.69 -16.74 -8.00
N PHE A 198 3.13 -16.79 -6.79
CA PHE A 198 3.44 -17.82 -5.80
C PHE A 198 3.14 -19.22 -6.33
N HIS A 199 1.94 -19.45 -6.87
CA HIS A 199 1.53 -20.77 -7.35
C HIS A 199 2.22 -21.24 -8.64
N ARG A 200 2.95 -20.35 -9.33
CA ARG A 200 3.82 -20.77 -10.45
C ARG A 200 5.04 -21.56 -9.97
N GLU A 201 5.52 -21.26 -8.77
CA GLU A 201 6.75 -21.83 -8.20
C GLU A 201 6.44 -22.82 -7.06
N ALA A 202 5.34 -22.59 -6.33
CA ALA A 202 4.91 -23.41 -5.21
C ALA A 202 4.16 -24.67 -5.63
N ARG A 203 4.24 -25.69 -4.78
CA ARG A 203 3.47 -26.95 -4.99
C ARG A 203 1.99 -26.75 -4.64
N PRO A 204 1.08 -27.51 -5.27
CA PRO A 204 -0.31 -27.56 -4.81
C PRO A 204 -0.38 -27.93 -3.32
N GLY A 205 -1.09 -27.13 -2.52
CA GLY A 205 -1.19 -27.34 -1.08
C GLY A 205 0.04 -26.88 -0.28
N ALA A 206 0.85 -25.96 -0.83
CA ALA A 206 1.98 -25.37 -0.12
C ALA A 206 1.58 -24.85 1.29
N PRO A 207 2.41 -25.12 2.32
CA PRO A 207 2.13 -24.72 3.68
C PRO A 207 2.25 -23.21 3.87
N ALA A 208 1.72 -22.73 5.00
CA ALA A 208 1.84 -21.35 5.46
C ALA A 208 3.29 -20.81 5.43
N SER A 209 4.28 -21.66 5.74
CA SER A 209 5.70 -21.27 5.73
C SER A 209 6.23 -20.89 4.36
N GLU A 210 5.84 -21.60 3.30
CA GLU A 210 6.23 -21.25 1.94
C GLU A 210 5.62 -19.91 1.51
N ALA A 211 4.34 -19.68 1.82
CA ALA A 211 3.66 -18.41 1.53
C ALA A 211 4.25 -17.24 2.33
N ALA A 212 4.59 -17.46 3.60
CA ALA A 212 5.27 -16.49 4.45
C ALA A 212 6.66 -16.16 3.91
N ALA A 213 7.46 -17.18 3.58
CA ALA A 213 8.80 -17.01 2.99
C ALA A 213 8.71 -16.22 1.68
N PHE A 214 7.73 -16.50 0.83
CA PHE A 214 7.51 -15.76 -0.42
C PHE A 214 7.19 -14.28 -0.17
N LEU A 215 6.26 -13.97 0.75
CA LEU A 215 5.90 -12.58 1.07
C LEU A 215 7.01 -11.83 1.83
N LEU A 216 7.84 -12.50 2.60
CA LEU A 216 8.91 -11.85 3.36
C LEU A 216 10.21 -11.72 2.57
N LEU A 217 10.66 -12.81 1.96
CA LEU A 217 12.07 -13.03 1.60
C LEU A 217 12.32 -12.99 0.09
N ASP A 218 11.30 -13.20 -0.74
CA ASP A 218 11.50 -13.31 -2.18
C ASP A 218 12.07 -12.01 -2.78
N GLY A 219 13.23 -12.09 -3.45
CA GLY A 219 13.92 -10.91 -4.00
C GLY A 219 13.38 -10.40 -5.34
N HIS A 220 12.48 -11.13 -5.98
CA HIS A 220 11.99 -10.85 -7.34
C HIS A 220 10.51 -10.43 -7.37
N CYS A 221 9.76 -10.80 -6.33
CA CYS A 221 8.36 -10.49 -6.18
C CYS A 221 8.17 -9.01 -5.81
N PRO A 222 7.51 -8.18 -6.64
CA PRO A 222 7.38 -6.73 -6.43
C PRO A 222 6.47 -6.34 -5.26
N ARG A 223 6.00 -7.33 -4.49
CA ARG A 223 5.12 -7.18 -3.33
C ARG A 223 5.71 -7.85 -2.07
N SER A 224 6.87 -8.49 -2.16
CA SER A 224 7.55 -9.06 -0.99
C SER A 224 8.22 -7.96 -0.17
N MET A 225 8.41 -8.19 1.13
CA MET A 225 9.10 -7.23 2.00
C MET A 225 10.56 -7.01 1.58
N ALA A 226 11.26 -8.06 1.16
CA ALA A 226 12.65 -7.95 0.68
C ALA A 226 12.75 -7.01 -0.53
N PHE A 227 11.94 -7.24 -1.57
CA PHE A 227 11.94 -6.38 -2.76
C PHE A 227 11.53 -4.94 -2.41
N LEU A 228 10.46 -4.77 -1.63
CA LEU A 228 9.93 -3.44 -1.30
C LEU A 228 10.90 -2.61 -0.48
N THR A 229 11.58 -3.24 0.47
CA THR A 229 12.60 -2.57 1.30
C THR A 229 13.77 -2.15 0.42
N SER A 230 14.26 -3.02 -0.46
CA SER A 230 15.33 -2.70 -1.39
C SER A 230 14.95 -1.61 -2.40
N ARG A 231 13.71 -1.61 -2.90
CA ARG A 231 13.24 -0.58 -3.83
C ARG A 231 13.12 0.78 -3.13
N ALA A 232 12.56 0.82 -1.92
CA ALA A 232 12.46 2.04 -1.12
C ALA A 232 13.85 2.58 -0.74
N GLU A 233 14.79 1.70 -0.39
CA GLU A 233 16.18 2.06 -0.12
C GLU A 233 16.84 2.73 -1.34
N ALA A 234 16.74 2.10 -2.51
CA ALA A 234 17.34 2.61 -3.74
C ALA A 234 16.79 4.00 -4.09
N CYS A 235 15.47 4.15 -4.17
CA CYS A 235 14.85 5.45 -4.48
C CYS A 235 15.23 6.53 -3.45
N LEU A 236 15.28 6.19 -2.15
CA LEU A 236 15.65 7.16 -1.12
C LEU A 236 17.13 7.59 -1.23
N ALA A 237 18.01 6.65 -1.59
CA ALA A 237 19.42 6.92 -1.83
C ALA A 237 19.64 7.85 -3.04
N ASP A 238 18.77 7.79 -4.04
CA ASP A 238 18.84 8.62 -5.24
C ASP A 238 18.35 10.06 -4.99
N VAL A 239 17.27 10.24 -4.21
CA VAL A 239 16.62 11.56 -4.07
C VAL A 239 16.93 12.32 -2.78
N ALA A 240 17.29 11.64 -1.69
CA ALA A 240 17.47 12.29 -0.39
C ALA A 240 18.50 11.61 0.54
N PRO A 241 19.67 11.14 0.06
CA PRO A 241 20.60 10.35 0.85
C PRO A 241 21.18 11.11 2.06
N THR A 242 21.34 12.43 1.95
CA THR A 242 21.91 13.29 3.00
C THR A 242 20.85 13.98 3.86
N LEU A 243 19.61 14.07 3.38
CA LEU A 243 18.51 14.73 4.09
C LEU A 243 17.77 13.76 5.02
N VAL A 244 17.74 12.47 4.67
CA VAL A 244 17.13 11.39 5.47
C VAL A 244 18.12 10.24 5.70
N PRO A 245 19.32 10.49 6.24
CA PRO A 245 20.34 9.47 6.40
C PRO A 245 19.94 8.38 7.41
N GLU A 246 19.19 8.72 8.46
CA GLU A 246 18.73 7.75 9.45
C GLU A 246 17.70 6.79 8.85
N GLY A 247 16.73 7.33 8.09
CA GLY A 247 15.74 6.50 7.41
C GLY A 247 16.35 5.56 6.37
N LEU A 248 17.38 6.03 5.64
CA LEU A 248 18.14 5.19 4.71
C LEU A 248 18.92 4.09 5.43
N ALA A 249 19.54 4.39 6.57
CA ALA A 249 20.23 3.39 7.38
C ALA A 249 19.26 2.34 7.95
N GLU A 250 18.08 2.77 8.42
CA GLU A 250 17.03 1.87 8.92
C GLU A 250 16.50 0.91 7.83
N LEU A 251 16.27 1.41 6.60
CA LEU A 251 15.87 0.58 5.46
C LEU A 251 16.94 -0.46 5.11
N ARG A 252 18.22 -0.04 5.07
CA ARG A 252 19.37 -0.93 4.84
C ARG A 252 19.45 -2.03 5.89
N GLU A 253 19.32 -1.66 7.15
CA GLU A 253 19.38 -2.60 8.27
C GLU A 253 18.21 -3.59 8.22
N ALA A 254 16.99 -3.09 7.96
CA ALA A 254 15.82 -3.96 7.82
C ALA A 254 15.96 -4.92 6.63
N GLY A 255 16.47 -4.46 5.49
CA GLY A 255 16.76 -5.31 4.34
C GLY A 255 17.82 -6.38 4.63
N ARG A 256 18.86 -6.05 5.41
CA ARG A 256 19.85 -7.04 5.88
C ARG A 256 19.21 -8.07 6.82
N ALA A 257 18.39 -7.62 7.77
CA ALA A 257 17.71 -8.49 8.72
C ALA A 257 16.75 -9.47 8.03
N LEU A 258 16.05 -9.04 6.96
CA LEU A 258 15.22 -9.94 6.17
C LEU A 258 16.05 -11.08 5.55
N ARG A 259 17.23 -10.78 4.99
CA ARG A 259 18.10 -11.78 4.35
C ARG A 259 18.70 -12.80 5.33
N THR A 260 18.67 -12.53 6.63
CA THR A 260 19.18 -13.46 7.65
C THR A 260 18.11 -14.42 8.17
N ILE A 261 16.84 -14.22 7.83
CA ILE A 261 15.73 -15.10 8.26
C ILE A 261 15.79 -16.40 7.45
N PRO A 262 15.91 -17.57 8.10
CA PRO A 262 15.73 -18.85 7.43
C PRO A 262 14.30 -18.98 6.88
N PRO A 263 14.09 -19.57 5.69
CA PRO A 263 12.74 -19.77 5.14
C PRO A 263 11.77 -20.50 6.07
N ASP A 264 12.28 -21.46 6.85
CA ASP A 264 11.47 -22.22 7.82
C ASP A 264 10.94 -21.36 8.98
N ASP A 265 11.66 -20.28 9.31
CA ASP A 265 11.30 -19.34 10.40
C ASP A 265 10.41 -18.19 9.88
N ALA A 266 10.07 -18.17 8.59
CA ALA A 266 9.40 -17.02 7.97
C ALA A 266 8.02 -16.71 8.59
N VAL A 267 7.28 -17.72 9.04
CA VAL A 267 5.99 -17.54 9.71
C VAL A 267 6.17 -16.79 11.04
N GLU A 268 7.11 -17.23 11.86
CA GLU A 268 7.40 -16.63 13.16
C GLU A 268 7.97 -15.22 13.01
N ALA A 269 8.80 -15.00 11.98
CA ALA A 269 9.42 -13.73 11.69
C ALA A 269 8.47 -12.70 11.05
N ALA A 270 7.36 -13.12 10.43
CA ALA A 270 6.44 -12.25 9.70
C ALA A 270 5.92 -11.07 10.51
N ARG A 271 5.37 -11.35 11.70
CA ARG A 271 4.78 -10.33 12.57
C ARG A 271 5.82 -9.33 13.11
N PRO A 272 6.96 -9.74 13.71
CA PRO A 272 7.97 -8.79 14.17
C PRO A 272 8.61 -8.00 13.02
N ALA A 273 8.91 -8.65 11.88
CA ALA A 273 9.44 -7.95 10.70
C ALA A 273 8.44 -6.93 10.15
N GLY A 274 7.16 -7.30 10.04
CA GLY A 274 6.07 -6.42 9.61
C GLY A 274 5.92 -5.19 10.53
N ARG A 275 5.91 -5.37 11.86
CA ARG A 275 5.84 -4.24 12.81
C ARG A 275 7.02 -3.30 12.65
N ARG A 276 8.24 -3.84 12.54
CA ARG A 276 9.45 -3.05 12.35
C ARG A 276 9.39 -2.24 11.07
N LEU A 277 9.09 -2.88 9.93
CA LEU A 277 9.11 -2.23 8.62
C LEU A 277 7.97 -1.22 8.43
N ALA A 278 6.79 -1.47 8.98
CA ALA A 278 5.71 -0.47 9.01
C ALA A 278 6.17 0.80 9.74
N SER A 279 6.84 0.63 10.89
CA SER A 279 7.38 1.73 11.68
C SER A 279 8.50 2.50 10.96
N VAL A 280 9.42 1.80 10.28
CA VAL A 280 10.47 2.41 9.45
C VAL A 280 9.86 3.21 8.31
N ALA A 281 8.91 2.63 7.56
CA ALA A 281 8.26 3.30 6.45
C ALA A 281 7.55 4.60 6.88
N ASP A 282 6.86 4.57 8.03
CA ASP A 282 6.20 5.76 8.59
C ASP A 282 7.20 6.83 9.04
N ARG A 283 8.34 6.45 9.64
CA ARG A 283 9.41 7.39 10.01
C ARG A 283 10.07 8.01 8.78
N VAL A 284 10.35 7.22 7.75
CA VAL A 284 10.93 7.73 6.48
C VAL A 284 9.98 8.72 5.83
N ALA A 285 8.69 8.38 5.72
CA ALA A 285 7.69 9.28 5.15
C ALA A 285 7.59 10.60 5.92
N ARG A 286 7.57 10.54 7.26
CA ARG A 286 7.57 11.73 8.12
C ARG A 286 8.84 12.58 7.95
N ALA A 287 10.00 11.95 7.89
CA ALA A 287 11.27 12.66 7.72
C ALA A 287 11.36 13.34 6.34
N LEU A 288 10.81 12.72 5.28
CA LEU A 288 10.67 13.35 3.97
C LEU A 288 9.78 14.59 4.04
N ASP A 289 8.62 14.49 4.69
CA ASP A 289 7.73 15.64 4.90
C ASP A 289 8.44 16.77 5.64
N GLU A 290 9.12 16.49 6.75
CA GLU A 290 9.78 17.50 7.60
C GLU A 290 11.03 18.12 6.99
N ARG A 291 11.87 17.32 6.33
CA ARG A 291 13.23 17.73 5.94
C ARG A 291 13.40 17.97 4.45
N VAL A 292 12.56 17.35 3.62
CA VAL A 292 12.63 17.51 2.17
C VAL A 292 11.51 18.44 1.70
N PHE A 293 10.26 18.16 2.08
CA PHE A 293 9.09 18.84 1.52
C PHE A 293 8.70 20.13 2.27
N ALA A 294 8.90 20.20 3.59
CA ALA A 294 8.51 21.34 4.42
C ALA A 294 9.44 22.57 4.35
N VAL A 295 10.62 22.47 3.72
CA VAL A 295 11.59 23.59 3.60
C VAL A 295 11.05 24.78 2.76
N ALA A 296 9.79 24.75 2.33
CA ALA A 296 9.14 25.76 1.49
C ALA A 296 8.05 26.60 2.18
N THR A 297 7.94 26.63 3.51
CA THR A 297 6.98 27.50 4.25
C THR A 297 7.59 28.70 4.95
N ALA A 298 8.92 28.86 4.97
CA ALA A 298 9.59 30.01 5.55
C ALA A 298 10.40 30.77 4.50
N ARG A 299 9.73 31.62 3.71
CA ARG A 299 10.27 32.83 3.09
C ARG A 299 9.17 33.63 2.40
#